data_AF-A0A1F3U188-F1
#
_entry.id   AF-A0A1F3U188-F1
#
_cell.length_a   1.000
_cell.length_b   1.000
_cell.length_c   1.000
_cell.angle_alpha   90.00
_cell.angle_beta   90.00
_cell.angle_gamma   90.00
#
_symmetry.space_group_name_H-M   'P 1'
#
loop_
_entity.id
_entity.type
_entity.pdbx_description
1 polymer ?
#
loop_
_entity_poly.entity_id
_entity_poly.type
_entity_poly.pdbx_seq_one_letter_code
_entity_poly.pdbx_strand_id
1 'polypeptide(L)'
;MQTSYNIPPELKDTIPGYLSRRDQDIQALKTFAANEDFASMRSLGHKLKGNGSSFGFDQITEFGEQIMKACDAKNMLEINRLISSFEDEVVNIKSVVL
;
A
#
# COMPACT_ATOMS: atom_id res chain seq x y z
N MET A 1 9.88 -17.94 -6.26
CA MET A 1 11.07 -17.08 -6.34
C MET A 1 11.13 -16.31 -5.03
N GLN A 2 12.27 -16.28 -4.36
CA GLN A 2 12.40 -15.60 -3.07
C GLN A 2 12.53 -14.10 -3.33
N THR A 3 11.49 -13.32 -3.03
CA THR A 3 11.51 -11.87 -3.18
C THR A 3 12.49 -11.31 -2.14
N SER A 4 13.61 -10.76 -2.59
CA SER A 4 14.57 -10.08 -1.71
C SER A 4 14.29 -8.58 -1.76
N TYR A 5 13.92 -8.00 -0.62
CA TYR A 5 13.73 -6.56 -0.47
C TYR A 5 15.06 -5.90 -0.11
N ASN A 6 15.42 -4.82 -0.81
CA ASN A 6 16.60 -4.02 -0.50
C ASN A 6 16.29 -3.02 0.62
N ILE A 7 16.21 -3.53 1.85
CA ILE A 7 15.92 -2.73 3.05
C ILE A 7 17.22 -2.08 3.55
N PRO A 8 17.28 -0.74 3.66
CA PRO A 8 18.40 -0.06 4.30
C PRO A 8 18.61 -0.56 5.75
N PRO A 9 19.82 -0.97 6.15
CA PRO A 9 20.08 -1.53 7.48
C PRO A 9 19.59 -0.66 8.65
N GLU A 10 19.69 0.66 8.50
CA GLU A 10 19.27 1.67 9.47
C GLU A 10 17.74 1.75 9.66
N LEU A 11 16.95 1.22 8.73
CA LEU A 11 15.49 1.22 8.80
C LEU A 11 14.91 -0.06 9.40
N LYS A 12 15.71 -1.11 9.62
CA LYS A 12 15.23 -2.43 10.08
C LYS A 12 14.34 -2.35 11.32
N ASP A 13 14.75 -1.57 12.32
CA ASP A 13 13.98 -1.43 13.58
C ASP A 13 12.66 -0.67 13.40
N THR A 14 12.52 0.08 12.30
CA THR A 14 11.30 0.85 11.99
C THR A 14 10.30 0.10 11.11
N ILE A 15 10.72 -1.01 10.48
CA ILE A 15 9.88 -1.81 9.58
C ILE A 15 8.59 -2.32 10.24
N PRO A 16 8.61 -2.89 11.45
CA PRO A 16 7.38 -3.36 12.08
C PRO A 16 6.34 -2.23 12.22
N GLY A 17 6.79 -1.04 12.60
CA GLY A 17 5.95 0.16 12.70
C GLY A 17 5.43 0.64 11.35
N TYR A 18 6.27 0.58 10.31
CA TYR A 18 5.86 0.89 8.94
C TYR A 18 4.76 -0.05 8.43
N LEU A 19 4.96 -1.37 8.57
CA LEU A 19 4.01 -2.39 8.10
C LEU A 19 2.70 -2.38 8.90
N SER A 20 2.75 -2.09 10.21
CA SER A 20 1.53 -1.87 11.01
C SER A 20 0.72 -0.67 10.50
N ARG A 21 1.38 0.40 10.05
CA ARG A 21 0.68 1.52 9.39
C ARG A 21 0.10 1.14 8.03
N ARG A 22 0.60 0.10 7.35
CA ARG A 22 0.02 -0.34 6.08
C ARG A 22 -1.31 -1.09 6.32
N ASP A 23 -1.43 -1.84 7.41
CA ASP A 23 -2.72 -2.44 7.79
C ASP A 23 -3.80 -1.38 8.04
N GLN A 24 -3.42 -0.28 8.71
CA GLN A 24 -4.33 0.84 8.97
C GLN A 24 -4.76 1.52 7.66
N ASP A 25 -3.82 1.70 6.73
CA ASP A 25 -4.11 2.24 5.40
C ASP A 25 -5.06 1.33 4.61
N ILE A 26 -4.85 0.01 4.64
CA ILE A 26 -5.74 -0.96 3.99
C ILE A 26 -7.16 -0.87 4.56
N GLN A 27 -7.28 -0.81 5.88
CA GLN A 27 -8.59 -0.67 6.52
C GLN A 27 -9.27 0.64 6.15
N ALA A 28 -8.52 1.75 6.09
CA ALA A 28 -9.02 3.04 5.65
C ALA A 28 -9.48 3.00 4.18
N LEU A 29 -8.70 2.38 3.28
CA LEU A 29 -9.09 2.20 1.88
C LEU A 29 -10.40 1.41 1.74
N LYS A 30 -10.55 0.31 2.48
CA LYS A 30 -11.80 -0.48 2.49
C LYS A 30 -12.99 0.38 2.94
N THR A 31 -12.82 1.18 3.98
CA THR A 31 -13.87 2.10 4.47
C THR A 31 -14.20 3.19 3.45
N PHE A 32 -13.20 3.83 2.83
CA PHE A 32 -13.44 4.86 1.81
C PHE A 32 -14.08 4.26 0.56
N ALA A 33 -13.64 3.08 0.12
CA ALA A 33 -14.22 2.37 -1.03
C ALA A 33 -15.70 2.03 -0.80
N ALA A 34 -16.06 1.57 0.41
CA ALA A 34 -17.46 1.29 0.76
C ALA A 34 -18.37 2.53 0.71
N ASN A 35 -17.80 3.73 0.86
CA ASN A 35 -18.53 5.01 0.79
C ASN A 35 -18.30 5.75 -0.54
N GLU A 36 -17.64 5.13 -1.52
CA GLU A 36 -17.21 5.77 -2.77
C GLU A 36 -16.46 7.10 -2.57
N ASP A 37 -15.70 7.23 -1.49
CA ASP A 37 -14.90 8.42 -1.17
C ASP A 37 -13.58 8.40 -1.97
N PHE A 38 -13.69 8.70 -3.26
CA PHE A 38 -12.56 8.76 -4.19
C PHE A 38 -11.52 9.79 -3.78
N ALA A 39 -11.93 10.90 -3.15
CA ALA A 39 -11.00 11.94 -2.73
C ALA A 39 -10.07 11.44 -1.60
N SER A 40 -10.63 10.78 -0.60
CA SER A 40 -9.85 10.20 0.50
C SER A 40 -8.98 9.04 0.02
N MET A 41 -9.49 8.15 -0.83
CA MET A 41 -8.69 7.06 -1.42
C MET A 41 -7.50 7.60 -2.22
N ARG A 42 -7.73 8.61 -3.06
CA ARG A 42 -6.67 9.25 -3.85
C ARG A 42 -5.61 9.93 -2.97
N SER A 43 -6.04 10.63 -1.92
CA SER A 43 -5.14 11.25 -0.94
C SER A 43 -4.27 10.21 -0.22
N LEU A 44 -4.85 9.07 0.15
CA LEU A 44 -4.09 7.96 0.74
C LEU A 44 -3.12 7.32 -0.28
N GLY A 45 -3.55 7.13 -1.52
CA GLY A 45 -2.70 6.64 -2.61
C GLY A 45 -1.47 7.53 -2.83
N HIS A 46 -1.62 8.85 -2.73
CA HIS A 46 -0.49 9.79 -2.79
C HIS A 46 0.50 9.58 -1.63
N LYS A 47 0.01 9.35 -0.40
CA LYS A 47 0.86 9.06 0.76
C LYS A 47 1.62 7.73 0.61
N LEU A 48 0.94 6.70 0.10
CA LEU A 48 1.52 5.39 -0.20
C LEU A 48 2.66 5.52 -1.23
N LYS A 49 2.41 6.27 -2.31
CA LYS A 49 3.42 6.56 -3.35
C LYS A 49 4.67 7.22 -2.77
N GLY A 50 4.51 8.11 -1.79
CA GLY A 50 5.64 8.84 -1.21
C GLY A 50 6.51 8.06 -0.24
N ASN A 51 6.04 6.92 0.29
CA ASN A 51 6.69 6.26 1.42
C ASN A 51 7.19 4.83 1.16
N GLY A 52 6.74 4.14 0.11
CA GLY A 52 7.15 2.74 -0.14
C GLY A 52 8.63 2.59 -0.49
N SER A 53 9.11 3.39 -1.43
CA SER A 53 10.49 3.32 -1.95
C SER A 53 11.54 3.66 -0.89
N SER A 54 11.25 4.59 0.03
CA SER A 54 12.13 4.94 1.15
C SER A 54 12.45 3.75 2.06
N PHE A 55 11.59 2.74 2.11
CA PHE A 55 11.76 1.51 2.90
C PHE A 55 12.21 0.30 2.06
N GLY A 56 12.44 0.48 0.75
CA GLY A 56 12.79 -0.61 -0.17
C GLY A 56 11.60 -1.43 -0.68
N PHE A 57 10.38 -0.89 -0.58
CA PHE A 57 9.13 -1.53 -1.01
C PHE A 57 8.51 -0.80 -2.21
N ASP A 58 9.17 -0.87 -3.36
CA ASP A 58 8.74 -0.17 -4.58
C ASP A 58 7.32 -0.55 -5.03
N GLN A 59 6.92 -1.80 -4.79
CA GLN A 59 5.57 -2.26 -5.13
C GLN A 59 4.47 -1.53 -4.33
N ILE A 60 4.75 -1.12 -3.09
CA ILE A 60 3.82 -0.27 -2.31
C ILE A 60 3.68 1.12 -2.95
N THR A 61 4.78 1.65 -3.47
CA THR A 61 4.77 2.92 -4.23
C THR A 61 3.89 2.79 -5.47
N GLU A 62 4.01 1.66 -6.18
CA GLU A 62 3.25 1.37 -7.38
C GLU A 62 1.74 1.22 -7.10
N PHE A 63 1.36 0.52 -6.02
CA PHE A 63 -0.04 0.43 -5.59
C PHE A 63 -0.64 1.81 -5.31
N GLY A 64 0.10 2.70 -4.63
CA GLY A 64 -0.32 4.07 -4.41
C GLY A 64 -0.65 4.80 -5.71
N GLU A 65 0.19 4.66 -6.73
CA GLU A 65 -0.06 5.25 -8.06
C GLU A 65 -1.27 4.63 -8.77
N GLN A 66 -1.38 3.30 -8.78
CA GLN A 66 -2.49 2.60 -9.43
C GLN A 66 -3.83 2.93 -8.78
N ILE A 67 -3.89 3.03 -7.43
CA ILE A 67 -5.09 3.43 -6.69
C ILE A 67 -5.53 4.84 -7.10
N MET A 68 -4.60 5.81 -7.18
CA MET A 68 -4.94 7.16 -7.61
C MET A 68 -5.52 7.18 -9.03
N LYS A 69 -4.91 6.45 -9.98
CA LYS A 69 -5.42 6.35 -11.36
C LYS A 69 -6.82 5.73 -11.40
N ALA A 70 -7.06 4.68 -10.62
CA ALA A 70 -8.37 4.04 -10.52
C ALA A 70 -9.43 4.96 -9.89
N CYS A 71 -9.04 5.79 -8.90
CA CYS A 71 -9.91 6.83 -8.33
C CYS A 71 -10.26 7.91 -9.35
N ASP A 72 -9.27 8.41 -10.11
CA ASP A 72 -9.48 9.42 -11.16
C ASP A 72 -10.42 8.89 -12.26
N ALA A 73 -10.36 7.58 -12.56
CA ALA A 73 -11.25 6.89 -13.48
C ALA A 73 -12.58 6.42 -12.85
N LYS A 74 -12.77 6.60 -11.53
CA LYS A 74 -13.90 6.06 -10.74
C LYS A 74 -14.16 4.56 -10.96
N ASN A 75 -13.11 3.78 -11.17
CA ASN A 75 -13.21 2.35 -11.46
C ASN A 75 -13.21 1.54 -10.16
N MET A 76 -14.39 1.34 -9.57
CA MET A 76 -14.55 0.62 -8.30
C MET A 76 -14.10 -0.86 -8.36
N LEU A 77 -14.24 -1.51 -9.52
CA LEU A 77 -13.77 -2.88 -9.69
C LEU A 77 -12.25 -2.95 -9.53
N GLU A 78 -11.54 -2.03 -10.18
CA GLU A 78 -10.08 -1.95 -10.11
C GLU A 78 -9.61 -1.49 -8.72
N ILE A 79 -10.30 -0.54 -8.09
CA ILE A 79 -10.00 -0.12 -6.71
C ILE A 79 -10.05 -1.31 -5.76
N ASN A 80 -11.14 -2.09 -5.79
CA ASN A 80 -11.29 -3.25 -4.91
C ASN A 80 -10.23 -4.32 -5.19
N ARG A 81 -9.90 -4.56 -6.47
CA ARG A 81 -8.82 -5.47 -6.86
C ARG A 81 -7.47 -5.01 -6.29
N LEU A 82 -7.15 -3.73 -6.45
CA LEU A 82 -5.90 -3.15 -5.96
C LEU A 82 -5.79 -3.17 -4.44
N ILE A 83 -6.89 -2.92 -3.71
CA ILE A 83 -6.91 -3.02 -2.24
C ILE A 83 -6.60 -4.46 -1.80
N SER A 84 -7.21 -5.46 -2.45
CA SER A 84 -6.93 -6.87 -2.15
C SER A 84 -5.48 -7.23 -2.44
N SER A 85 -4.96 -6.85 -3.61
CA SER A 85 -3.57 -7.12 -3.97
C SER A 85 -2.57 -6.41 -3.06
N PHE A 86 -2.89 -5.20 -2.59
CA PHE A 86 -2.06 -4.48 -1.64
C PHE A 86 -2.04 -5.17 -0.26
N GLU A 87 -3.19 -5.68 0.20
CA GLU A 87 -3.28 -6.47 1.43
C GLU A 87 -2.43 -7.75 1.36
N ASP A 88 -2.57 -8.50 0.26
CA ASP A 88 -1.76 -9.70 0.01
C ASP A 88 -0.26 -9.38 0.00
N GLU A 89 0.13 -8.27 -0.62
CA GLU A 89 1.54 -7.87 -0.66
C GLU A 89 2.08 -7.50 0.72
N VAL A 90 1.31 -6.78 1.54
CA VAL A 90 1.72 -6.44 2.92
C VAL A 90 1.89 -7.70 3.76
N VAL A 91 1.01 -8.69 3.61
CA VAL A 91 1.15 -10.01 4.26
C VAL A 91 2.40 -10.73 3.78
N ASN A 92 2.66 -10.75 2.48
CA ASN A 92 3.83 -11.36 1.88
C ASN A 92 5.13 -10.71 2.40
N ILE A 93 5.23 -9.38 2.37
CA ILE A 93 6.37 -8.63 2.91
C ILE A 93 6.62 -9.03 4.37
N LYS A 94 5.58 -8.97 5.22
CA LYS A 94 5.70 -9.35 6.64
C LYS A 94 6.27 -10.75 6.83
N SER A 95 5.84 -11.72 6.03
CA SER A 95 6.30 -13.12 6.16
C SER A 95 7.79 -13.34 5.82
N VAL A 96 8.40 -12.38 5.12
CA VAL A 96 9.80 -12.45 4.68
C VAL A 96 10.71 -11.60 5.56
N VAL A 97 10.20 -10.48 6.09
CA VAL A 97 11.03 -9.43 6.72
C VAL A 97 10.84 -9.31 8.23
N LEU A 98 9.82 -9.97 8.81
CA LEU A 98 9.56 -10.05 10.24
C LEU A 98 9.71 -11.51 10.72
#